data_AF-A0A7G5EFK2-F1
#
_entry.id   AF-A0A7G5EFK2-F1
#
_cell.length_a   1.000
_cell.length_b   1.000
_cell.length_c   1.000
_cell.angle_alpha   90.00
_cell.angle_beta   90.00
_cell.angle_gamma   90.00
#
_symmetry.space_group_name_H-M   'P 1'
#
loop_
_entity.id
_entity.type
_entity.pdbx_description
1 polymer ?
#
loop_
_entity_poly.entity_id
_entity_poly.type
_entity_poly.pdbx_seq_one_letter_code
_entity_poly.pdbx_strand_id
1 'polypeptide(L)'
;MQDGSQIFIPDSFIALFQGRQQRLRLPLAEIAQRYELCEDLAQMLVEQAQILYHQSAPSESAILQTMYAGLQAEGAGVSPEEARWVVLRLAELLEWRAPELLLPSPAEDDAA
;
A
#
# COMPACT_ATOMS: atom_id res chain seq x y z
N MET A 1 17.03 -20.79 13.59
CA MET A 1 16.31 -19.92 14.53
C MET A 1 15.12 -19.40 13.75
N GLN A 2 13.92 -19.91 14.02
CA GLN A 2 12.68 -19.41 13.43
C GLN A 2 12.00 -18.58 14.52
N ASP A 3 12.50 -17.37 14.71
CA ASP A 3 11.85 -16.36 15.55
C ASP A 3 10.62 -15.89 14.78
N GLY A 4 9.55 -16.69 14.89
CA GLY A 4 8.25 -16.39 14.33
C GLY A 4 7.63 -15.24 15.11
N SER A 5 8.04 -14.01 14.81
CA SER A 5 7.25 -12.83 15.09
C SER A 5 5.84 -13.12 14.56
N GLN A 6 4.88 -13.37 15.46
CA GLN A 6 3.47 -13.47 15.09
C GLN A 6 3.01 -12.08 14.71
N ILE A 7 3.30 -11.69 13.49
CA ILE A 7 2.87 -10.42 12.93
C ILE A 7 1.38 -10.54 12.70
N PHE A 8 0.65 -9.66 13.36
CA PHE A 8 -0.77 -9.50 13.11
C PHE A 8 -0.94 -8.82 11.75
N ILE A 9 -1.44 -9.58 10.78
CA ILE A 9 -1.78 -9.06 9.45
C ILE A 9 -3.25 -8.65 9.50
N PRO A 10 -3.60 -7.39 9.24
CA PRO A 10 -4.99 -6.95 9.25
C PRO A 10 -5.77 -7.56 8.08
N ASP A 11 -7.05 -7.85 8.30
CA ASP A 11 -7.95 -8.43 7.28
C ASP A 11 -8.01 -7.58 6.00
N SER A 12 -7.92 -6.26 6.12
CA SER A 12 -7.86 -5.32 5.00
C SER A 12 -6.68 -5.58 4.06
N PHE A 13 -5.56 -6.07 4.59
CA PHE A 13 -4.38 -6.42 3.80
C PHE A 13 -4.50 -7.84 3.24
N ILE A 14 -4.99 -8.79 4.03
CA ILE A 14 -5.27 -10.16 3.56
C ILE A 14 -6.24 -10.13 2.38
N ALA A 15 -7.25 -9.25 2.41
CA ALA A 15 -8.23 -9.06 1.35
C ALA A 15 -7.61 -8.74 -0.01
N LEU A 16 -6.43 -8.09 -0.05
CA LEU A 16 -5.70 -7.83 -1.31
C LEU A 16 -5.30 -9.15 -2.00
N PHE A 17 -5.07 -10.22 -1.25
CA PHE A 17 -4.65 -11.51 -1.79
C PHE A 17 -5.80 -12.51 -1.92
N GLN A 18 -7.03 -12.14 -1.57
CA GLN A 18 -8.19 -13.02 -1.74
C GLN A 18 -8.68 -13.01 -3.19
N GLY A 19 -8.79 -14.20 -3.79
CA GLY A 19 -9.39 -14.39 -5.10
C GLY A 19 -10.92 -14.52 -5.05
N ARG A 20 -11.54 -14.82 -6.20
CA ARG A 20 -13.00 -14.92 -6.42
C ARG A 20 -13.76 -15.87 -5.46
N GLN A 21 -13.07 -16.80 -4.81
CA GLN A 21 -13.65 -17.81 -3.90
C GLN A 21 -13.18 -17.63 -2.45
N GLN A 22 -12.71 -16.42 -2.07
CA GLN A 22 -12.06 -16.16 -0.77
C GLN A 22 -10.81 -17.02 -0.51
N ARG A 23 -10.25 -17.65 -1.57
CA ARG A 23 -8.98 -18.36 -1.50
C ARG A 23 -7.82 -17.38 -1.64
N LEU A 24 -6.83 -17.51 -0.78
CA LEU A 24 -5.59 -16.75 -0.86
C LEU A 24 -4.81 -17.14 -2.12
N ARG A 25 -4.37 -16.12 -2.87
CA ARG A 25 -3.52 -16.25 -4.05
C ARG A 25 -2.06 -16.60 -3.68
N LEU A 26 -1.63 -16.20 -2.48
CA LEU A 26 -0.29 -16.40 -1.95
C LEU A 26 -0.34 -17.15 -0.61
N PRO A 27 0.74 -17.86 -0.22
CA PRO A 27 0.86 -18.43 1.12
C PRO A 27 0.93 -17.34 2.20
N LEU A 28 0.40 -17.62 3.39
CA LEU A 28 0.32 -16.64 4.48
C LEU A 28 1.69 -16.07 4.89
N ALA A 29 2.76 -16.88 4.82
CA ALA A 29 4.11 -16.42 5.10
C ALA A 29 4.59 -15.35 4.10
N GLU A 30 4.22 -15.47 2.83
CA GLU A 30 4.55 -14.47 1.82
C GLU A 30 3.70 -13.21 2.02
N ILE A 31 2.41 -13.36 2.34
CA ILE A 31 1.53 -12.23 2.69
C ILE A 31 2.11 -11.47 3.91
N ALA A 32 2.67 -12.16 4.90
CA ALA A 32 3.33 -11.53 6.03
C ALA A 32 4.52 -10.67 5.60
N GLN A 33 5.39 -11.19 4.72
CA GLN A 33 6.52 -10.44 4.15
C GLN A 33 6.06 -9.23 3.33
N ARG A 34 4.99 -9.39 2.54
CA ARG A 34 4.39 -8.28 1.78
C ARG A 34 3.82 -7.21 2.71
N TYR A 35 3.18 -7.63 3.80
CA TYR A 35 2.62 -6.73 4.81
C TYR A 35 3.70 -5.94 5.52
N GLU A 36 4.77 -6.60 5.99
CA GLU A 36 5.91 -5.93 6.61
C GLU A 36 6.49 -4.84 5.70
N LEU A 37 6.74 -5.19 4.43
CA LEU A 37 7.22 -4.20 3.46
C LEU A 37 6.27 -3.01 3.32
N CYS A 38 4.96 -3.28 3.19
CA CYS A 38 3.98 -2.21 2.99
C CYS A 38 3.82 -1.32 4.23
N GLU A 39 3.85 -1.89 5.44
CA GLU A 39 3.79 -1.14 6.68
C GLU A 39 5.05 -0.28 6.87
N ASP A 40 6.25 -0.83 6.62
CA ASP A 40 7.51 -0.07 6.67
C ASP A 40 7.53 1.08 5.66
N LEU A 41 7.05 0.84 4.43
CA LEU A 41 6.92 1.89 3.41
C LEU A 41 5.94 2.98 3.85
N ALA A 42 4.79 2.63 4.42
CA ALA A 42 3.83 3.60 4.92
C ALA A 42 4.45 4.46 6.03
N GLN A 43 5.17 3.85 6.97
CA GLN A 43 5.87 4.57 8.05
C GLN A 43 6.95 5.51 7.51
N MET A 44 7.76 5.07 6.56
CA MET A 44 8.79 5.90 5.93
C MET A 44 8.21 7.13 5.22
N LEU A 45 7.02 6.99 4.61
CA LEU A 45 6.37 8.09 3.88
C LEU A 45 5.74 9.14 4.80
N VAL A 46 5.52 8.86 6.09
CA VAL A 46 4.95 9.82 7.07
C VAL A 46 5.77 11.11 7.12
N GLU A 47 7.09 10.98 7.33
CA GLU A 47 7.99 12.14 7.42
C GLU A 47 7.99 12.92 6.09
N GLN A 48 8.10 12.19 4.97
CA GLN A 48 8.11 12.80 3.65
C GLN A 48 6.80 13.58 3.36
N ALA A 49 5.64 13.07 3.80
CA ALA A 49 4.34 13.70 3.60
C ALA A 49 4.22 15.00 4.41
N GLN A 50 4.64 14.99 5.67
CA GLN A 50 4.63 16.17 6.54
C GLN A 50 5.57 17.27 6.00
N ILE A 51 6.76 16.87 5.53
CA ILE A 51 7.72 17.77 4.89
C ILE A 51 7.11 18.45 3.65
N LEU A 52 6.40 17.71 2.80
CA LEU A 52 5.73 18.26 1.61
C LEU A 52 4.55 19.17 1.99
N TYR A 53 3.77 18.78 3.00
CA TYR A 53 2.63 19.54 3.48
C TYR A 53 3.05 20.93 3.99
N HIS A 54 4.13 20.99 4.76
CA HIS A 54 4.63 22.26 5.30
C HIS A 54 5.35 23.13 4.28
N GLN A 55 6.05 22.56 3.30
CA GLN A 55 6.83 23.34 2.32
C GLN A 55 6.01 23.87 1.15
N SER A 56 5.05 23.08 0.67
CA SER A 56 4.38 23.35 -0.61
C SER A 56 2.93 23.82 -0.44
N ALA A 57 2.44 23.87 0.81
CA ALA A 57 1.02 24.03 1.17
C ALA A 57 0.02 23.27 0.24
N PRO A 58 0.29 22.04 -0.24
CA PRO A 58 -0.68 21.31 -1.04
C PRO A 58 -1.78 20.79 -0.12
N SER A 59 -2.94 20.46 -0.68
CA SER A 59 -3.94 19.71 0.08
C SER A 59 -3.40 18.31 0.44
N GLU A 60 -3.85 17.77 1.58
CA GLU A 60 -3.54 16.39 2.02
C GLU A 60 -3.77 15.39 0.87
N SER A 61 -4.90 15.51 0.18
CA SER A 61 -5.24 14.66 -0.95
C SER A 61 -4.27 14.77 -2.13
N ALA A 62 -3.72 15.95 -2.42
CA ALA A 62 -2.74 16.13 -3.49
C ALA A 62 -1.39 15.48 -3.16
N ILE A 63 -0.97 15.53 -1.89
CA ILE A 63 0.24 14.84 -1.42
C ILE A 63 0.06 13.33 -1.55
N LEU A 64 -1.05 12.81 -1.04
CA LEU A 64 -1.34 11.38 -1.08
C LEU A 64 -1.44 10.85 -2.52
N GLN A 65 -2.04 11.62 -3.44
CA GLN A 65 -2.08 11.27 -4.86
C GLN A 65 -0.68 11.26 -5.51
N THR A 66 0.18 12.22 -5.13
CA THR A 66 1.56 12.29 -5.63
C THR A 66 2.36 11.08 -5.16
N MET A 67 2.23 10.70 -3.89
CA MET A 67 2.87 9.50 -3.34
C MET A 67 2.33 8.23 -3.98
N TYR A 68 1.02 8.14 -4.22
CA TYR A 68 0.42 7.03 -4.94
C TYR A 68 0.98 6.87 -6.35
N ALA A 69 1.13 7.98 -7.09
CA ALA A 69 1.74 7.96 -8.42
C ALA A 69 3.20 7.48 -8.38
N GLY A 70 3.97 7.90 -7.37
CA GLY A 70 5.35 7.43 -7.16
C GLY A 70 5.43 5.93 -6.86
N LEU A 71 4.51 5.39 -6.06
CA LEU A 71 4.44 3.97 -5.73
C LEU A 71 3.97 3.09 -6.91
N GLN A 72 3.37 3.67 -7.94
CA GLN A 72 3.03 2.96 -9.18
C GLN A 72 4.15 2.97 -10.22
N ALA A 73 5.24 3.70 -9.97
CA ALA A 73 6.38 3.73 -10.88
C ALA A 73 7.14 2.39 -10.89
N GLU A 74 7.75 2.07 -12.02
CA GLU A 74 8.62 0.89 -12.13
C GLU A 74 9.74 0.94 -11.08
N GLY A 75 9.93 -0.18 -10.36
CA GLY A 75 10.95 -0.30 -9.32
C GLY A 75 10.49 0.04 -7.89
N ALA A 76 9.23 0.44 -7.69
CA ALA A 76 8.69 0.71 -6.33
C ALA A 76 8.58 -0.54 -5.44
N GLY A 77 8.67 -1.76 -6.01
CA GLY A 77 8.65 -3.02 -5.23
C GLY A 77 7.28 -3.39 -4.65
N VAL A 78 6.22 -2.72 -5.07
CA VAL A 78 4.82 -2.96 -4.68
C VAL A 78 3.93 -3.06 -5.91
N SER A 79 2.91 -3.91 -5.82
CA SER A 79 1.83 -3.98 -6.81
C SER A 79 0.89 -2.77 -6.69
N PRO A 80 0.02 -2.50 -7.68
CA PRO A 80 -0.92 -1.39 -7.60
C PRO A 80 -1.91 -1.50 -6.43
N GLU A 81 -2.31 -2.73 -6.08
CA GLU A 81 -3.20 -3.00 -4.93
C GLU A 81 -2.49 -2.67 -3.60
N GLU A 82 -1.22 -3.04 -3.48
CA GLU A 82 -0.39 -2.74 -2.32
C GLU A 82 -0.06 -1.25 -2.23
N ALA A 83 0.28 -0.60 -3.36
CA ALA A 83 0.49 0.85 -3.41
C ALA A 83 -0.73 1.62 -2.90
N ARG A 84 -1.94 1.18 -3.29
CA ARG A 84 -3.19 1.77 -2.79
C ARG A 84 -3.31 1.55 -1.29
N TRP A 85 -3.03 0.34 -0.79
CA TRP A 85 -3.08 0.05 0.63
C TRP A 85 -2.09 0.89 1.43
N VAL A 86 -0.84 1.02 0.98
CA VAL A 86 0.21 1.85 1.60
C VAL A 86 -0.24 3.29 1.76
N VAL A 87 -0.87 3.88 0.73
CA VAL A 87 -1.33 5.28 0.79
C VAL A 87 -2.55 5.45 1.71
N LEU A 88 -3.45 4.47 1.75
CA LEU A 88 -4.55 4.48 2.73
C LEU A 88 -4.02 4.37 4.16
N ARG A 89 -3.05 3.48 4.39
CA ARG A 89 -2.37 3.32 5.68
C ARG A 89 -1.64 4.59 6.10
N LEU A 90 -0.96 5.25 5.16
CA LEU A 90 -0.32 6.54 5.38
C LEU A 90 -1.34 7.62 5.77
N ALA A 91 -2.50 7.67 5.10
CA ALA A 91 -3.56 8.61 5.45
C ALA A 91 -4.06 8.38 6.89
N GLU A 92 -4.22 7.12 7.31
CA GLU A 92 -4.56 6.77 8.70
C GLU A 92 -3.49 7.24 9.69
N LEU A 93 -2.21 6.96 9.41
CA LEU A 93 -1.09 7.33 10.28
C LEU A 93 -0.95 8.85 10.47
N LEU A 94 -1.31 9.62 9.45
CA LEU A 94 -1.30 11.08 9.46
C LEU A 94 -2.61 11.71 9.96
N GLU A 95 -3.63 10.88 10.26
CA GLU A 95 -4.99 11.32 10.57
C GLU A 95 -5.62 12.19 9.46
N TRP A 96 -5.24 11.93 8.20
CA TRP A 96 -5.73 12.63 7.02
C TRP A 96 -6.95 11.96 6.41
N ARG A 97 -7.70 12.71 5.60
CA ARG A 97 -8.82 12.13 4.86
C ARG A 97 -8.33 11.12 3.82
N ALA A 98 -8.89 9.91 3.84
CA ALA A 98 -8.61 8.90 2.85
C ALA A 98 -8.88 9.42 1.41
N PRO A 99 -7.90 9.31 0.49
CA PRO A 99 -8.02 9.77 -0.88
C PRO A 99 -8.81 8.77 -1.74
N GLU A 100 -9.46 9.26 -2.78
CA GLU A 100 -10.00 8.41 -3.83
C GLU A 100 -8.87 7.95 -4.75
N LEU A 101 -8.48 6.68 -4.62
CA LEU A 101 -7.42 6.06 -5.41
C LEU A 101 -8.05 5.03 -6.35
N LEU A 102 -7.95 5.29 -7.65
CA LEU A 102 -8.34 4.35 -8.69
C LEU A 102 -7.23 3.34 -8.86
N LEU A 103 -7.57 2.05 -8.71
CA LEU A 103 -6.67 0.99 -9.14
C LEU A 103 -6.54 1.06 -10.67
N PRO A 104 -5.33 0.91 -11.22
CA PRO A 104 -5.20 0.73 -12.66
C PRO A 104 -6.05 -0.47 -13.06
N SER A 105 -6.75 -0.36 -14.18
CA SER A 105 -7.40 -1.54 -14.76
C SER A 105 -6.33 -2.62 -14.85
N PRO A 106 -6.62 -3.87 -14.41
CA PRO A 106 -5.72 -4.96 -14.77
C PRO A 106 -5.55 -4.84 -16.28
N ALA A 107 -4.31 -4.61 -16.73
CA ALA A 107 -4.01 -4.73 -18.14
C ALA A 107 -4.59 -6.08 -18.57
N GLU A 108 -5.29 -6.13 -19.70
CA GLU A 108 -5.81 -7.36 -20.28
C GLU A 108 -4.62 -8.25 -20.68
N ASP A 109 -3.93 -8.83 -19.69
CA ASP A 109 -2.85 -9.79 -19.84
C ASP A 109 -3.48 -11.19 -19.79
N ASP A 110 -4.35 -11.43 -20.78
CA ASP A 110 -4.76 -12.74 -21.25
C ASP A 110 -4.79 -12.66 -22.78
N ALA A 111 -3.60 -12.56 -23.37
CA ALA A 111 -3.39 -12.74 -24.79
C ALA A 111 -1.97 -13.25 -25.07
N ALA A 112 -1.68 -14.49 -24.67
CA ALA A 112 -0.93 -15.50 -25.44
C ALA A 112 -0.63 -16.76 -24.63
#